data_AF-A0A658NR61-F1
#
_entry.id   AF-A0A658NR61-F1
#
_cell.length_a   1.000
_cell.length_b   1.000
_cell.length_c   1.000
_cell.angle_alpha   90.00
_cell.angle_beta   90.00
_cell.angle_gamma   90.00
#
_symmetry.space_group_name_H-M   'P 1'
#
loop_
_entity.id
_entity.type
_entity.pdbx_description
1 polymer ?
#
loop_
_entity_poly.entity_id
_entity_poly.type
_entity_poly.pdbx_seq_one_letter_code
_entity_poly.pdbx_strand_id
1 'polypeptide(L)'
;QRAGDVVTRRGQIHVYQPLLANSRPGYWPAGALMEGAASTGKCQELTPVLSSSCTVFPRIGFLTQAQQGDYAWALWRPYACCERRGQVFL
;
A
#
# COMPACT_ATOMS: atom_id res chain seq x y z
N GLN A 1 -9.92 -3.77 -11.31
CA GLN A 1 -9.42 -2.80 -10.31
C GLN A 1 -9.19 -3.57 -9.02
N ARG A 2 -8.02 -3.43 -8.36
CA ARG A 2 -7.71 -4.17 -7.12
C ARG A 2 -7.92 -3.28 -5.89
N ALA A 3 -8.13 -3.90 -4.73
CA ALA A 3 -8.35 -3.19 -3.47
C ALA A 3 -7.27 -2.14 -3.16
N GLY A 4 -5.99 -2.45 -3.46
CA GLY A 4 -4.87 -1.51 -3.30
C GLY A 4 -4.95 -0.28 -4.21
N ASP A 5 -5.34 -0.43 -5.47
CA ASP A 5 -5.53 0.70 -6.39
C ASP A 5 -6.71 1.58 -5.98
N VAL A 6 -7.78 0.96 -5.45
CA VAL A 6 -8.94 1.68 -4.93
C VAL A 6 -8.55 2.54 -3.74
N VAL A 7 -7.80 2.03 -2.77
CA VAL A 7 -7.51 2.83 -1.56
C VAL A 7 -6.36 3.82 -1.74
N THR A 8 -5.52 3.69 -2.78
CA THR A 8 -4.27 4.48 -2.92
C THR A 8 -4.19 5.37 -4.16
N ARG A 9 -5.28 5.59 -4.91
CA ARG A 9 -5.29 6.53 -6.03
C ARG A 9 -6.30 7.64 -5.78
N ARG A 10 -6.02 8.85 -6.26
CA ARG A 10 -6.98 9.99 -6.22
C ARG A 10 -7.64 10.15 -7.59
N GLY A 11 -8.87 10.66 -7.62
CA GLY A 11 -9.54 11.06 -8.86
C GLY A 11 -9.98 9.92 -9.79
N GLN A 12 -10.19 8.71 -9.28
CA GLN A 12 -10.83 7.65 -10.08
C GLN A 12 -12.34 7.91 -10.20
N ILE A 13 -12.94 7.46 -11.31
CA ILE A 13 -14.38 7.64 -11.64
C ILE A 13 -15.30 6.93 -10.62
N HIS A 14 -14.76 6.04 -9.79
CA HIS A 14 -15.48 5.33 -8.75
C HIS A 14 -15.48 6.15 -7.44
N VAL A 15 -16.63 6.25 -6.77
CA VAL A 15 -16.76 6.93 -5.47
C VAL A 15 -16.09 6.08 -4.39
N TYR A 16 -14.88 6.47 -4.00
CA TYR A 16 -14.25 5.97 -2.80
C TYR A 16 -13.45 7.10 -2.14
N GLN A 17 -13.32 7.04 -0.82
CA GLN A 17 -12.44 7.93 -0.08
C GLN A 17 -11.04 7.28 -0.06
N PRO A 18 -10.05 7.83 -0.78
CA PRO A 18 -8.71 7.26 -0.75
C PRO A 18 -8.14 7.36 0.66
N LEU A 19 -7.54 6.26 1.14
CA LEU A 19 -6.83 6.19 2.42
C LEU A 19 -5.43 6.77 2.30
N LEU A 20 -5.33 7.92 1.61
CA LEU A 20 -4.09 8.66 1.41
C LEU A 20 -4.11 9.90 2.27
N ALA A 21 -3.10 10.03 3.13
CA ALA A 21 -2.85 11.29 3.81
C ALA A 21 -2.35 12.36 2.81
N ASN A 22 -2.54 13.62 3.16
CA ASN A 22 -1.96 14.73 2.39
C ASN A 22 -0.51 14.97 2.86
N SER A 23 0.39 15.22 1.91
CA SER A 23 1.75 15.62 2.25
C SER A 23 1.74 17.03 2.85
N ARG A 24 2.66 17.27 3.77
CA ARG A 24 2.94 18.57 4.38
C ARG A 24 4.44 18.64 4.70
N PRO A 25 5.02 19.84 4.86
CA PRO A 25 6.43 19.95 5.24
C PRO A 25 6.77 19.07 6.45
N GLY A 26 7.76 18.20 6.32
CA GLY A 26 8.15 17.22 7.36
C GLY A 26 7.38 15.90 7.34
N TYR A 27 6.40 15.71 6.45
CA TYR A 27 5.63 14.48 6.32
C TYR A 27 5.29 14.16 4.85
N TRP A 28 5.87 13.09 4.35
CA TRP A 28 5.66 12.60 2.99
C TRP A 28 5.01 11.21 3.06
N PRO A 29 3.67 11.13 2.99
CA PRO A 29 2.97 9.86 3.02
C PRO A 29 3.24 9.03 1.77
N ALA A 30 2.98 7.73 1.86
CA ALA A 30 3.08 6.83 0.73
C ALA A 30 2.17 7.31 -0.44
N GLY A 31 2.69 7.27 -1.67
CA GLY A 31 1.96 7.70 -2.88
C GLY A 31 0.93 6.68 -3.39
N ALA A 32 0.79 6.54 -4.71
CA ALA A 32 -0.03 5.44 -5.26
C ALA A 32 0.69 4.09 -5.14
N LEU A 33 -0.06 3.00 -4.92
CA LEU A 33 0.50 1.65 -5.10
C LEU A 33 0.75 1.42 -6.59
N MET A 34 1.91 0.88 -6.93
CA MET A 34 2.22 0.44 -8.29
C MET A 34 2.61 -1.04 -8.25
N GLU A 35 1.91 -1.87 -9.03
CA GLU A 35 2.24 -3.28 -9.18
C GLU A 35 3.68 -3.43 -9.71
N GLY A 36 4.42 -4.40 -9.19
CA GLY A 36 5.83 -4.63 -9.52
C GLY A 36 6.82 -3.66 -8.84
N ALA A 37 6.37 -2.56 -8.23
CA ALA A 37 7.24 -1.57 -7.60
C ALA A 37 7.30 -1.72 -6.07
N ALA A 38 8.32 -2.43 -5.57
CA ALA A 38 8.55 -2.66 -4.13
C ALA A 38 8.67 -1.37 -3.30
N SER A 39 9.10 -0.27 -3.94
CA SER A 39 9.23 1.05 -3.34
C SER A 39 7.89 1.73 -3.07
N THR A 40 6.78 1.22 -3.61
CA THR A 40 5.44 1.76 -3.38
C THR A 40 4.62 0.93 -2.40
N GLY A 41 4.92 -0.37 -2.26
CA GLY A 41 4.34 -1.23 -1.25
C GLY A 41 4.59 -2.71 -1.48
N LYS A 42 4.28 -3.51 -0.46
CA LYS A 42 4.36 -4.98 -0.47
C LYS A 42 3.15 -5.58 0.23
N CYS A 43 2.73 -6.77 -0.17
CA CYS A 43 1.61 -7.48 0.41
C CYS A 43 2.13 -8.70 1.20
N GLN A 44 1.56 -8.92 2.38
CA GLN A 44 1.75 -10.14 3.18
C GLN A 44 0.44 -10.89 3.25
N GLU A 45 0.49 -12.20 2.99
CA GLU A 45 -0.66 -13.09 3.08
C GLU A 45 -0.97 -13.39 4.56
N LEU A 46 -2.24 -13.22 4.95
CA LEU A 46 -2.72 -13.54 6.30
C LEU A 46 -3.63 -14.78 6.29
N THR A 47 -4.45 -14.92 5.25
CA THR A 47 -5.40 -16.03 5.04
C THR A 47 -5.34 -16.47 3.57
N PRO A 48 -5.37 -17.78 3.25
CA PRO A 48 -5.60 -18.92 4.15
C PRO A 48 -4.38 -19.40 4.94
N VAL A 49 -3.17 -19.05 4.50
CA VAL A 49 -1.94 -19.42 5.19
C VAL A 49 -1.16 -18.16 5.53
N LEU A 50 -0.93 -17.93 6.82
CA LEU A 50 -0.12 -16.81 7.29
C LEU A 50 1.31 -16.93 6.74
N SER A 51 1.74 -15.94 5.96
CA SER A 51 3.13 -15.80 5.55
C SER A 51 3.91 -14.96 6.56
N SER A 52 5.14 -15.38 6.87
CA SER A 52 6.09 -14.61 7.66
C SER A 52 6.86 -13.56 6.84
N SER A 53 6.57 -13.44 5.54
CA SER A 53 7.25 -12.54 4.61
C SER A 53 6.27 -11.70 3.81
N CYS A 54 6.73 -10.55 3.32
CA CYS A 54 5.98 -9.71 2.40
C CYS A 54 6.61 -9.73 1.00
N THR A 55 5.77 -9.66 -0.03
CA THR A 55 6.19 -9.76 -1.43
C THR A 55 5.54 -8.66 -2.25
N VAL A 56 6.17 -8.28 -3.36
CA VAL A 56 5.59 -7.32 -4.31
C VAL A 56 4.47 -8.01 -5.08
N PHE A 57 3.36 -7.31 -5.25
CA PHE A 57 2.29 -7.80 -6.08
C PHE A 57 2.61 -7.59 -7.58
N PRO A 58 2.29 -8.54 -8.49
CA PRO A 58 1.69 -9.84 -8.24
C PRO A 58 2.70 -10.87 -7.73
N ARG A 59 2.28 -11.70 -6.78
CA ARG A 59 3.05 -12.87 -6.35
C ARG A 59 2.91 -13.97 -7.40
N ILE A 60 4.04 -14.49 -7.87
CA ILE A 60 4.10 -15.55 -8.88
C ILE A 60 4.15 -16.91 -8.19
N GLY A 61 3.44 -17.90 -8.73
CA GLY A 61 3.41 -19.28 -8.25
C GLY A 61 2.04 -19.74 -7.75
N PHE A 62 1.96 -21.01 -7.35
CA PHE A 62 0.74 -21.57 -6.78
C PHE A 62 0.51 -21.02 -5.37
N LEU A 63 -0.65 -20.38 -5.17
CA LEU A 63 -1.10 -19.91 -3.87
C LEU A 63 -2.23 -20.81 -3.38
N THR A 64 -2.17 -21.18 -2.10
CA THR A 64 -3.24 -21.91 -1.44
C THR A 64 -4.53 -21.10 -1.56
N GLN A 65 -5.60 -21.74 -2.04
CA GLN A 65 -6.89 -21.09 -2.20
C GLN A 65 -7.68 -21.18 -0.90
N ALA A 66 -8.30 -20.07 -0.49
CA ALA A 66 -9.20 -20.03 0.65
C ALA A 66 -10.51 -20.75 0.27
N GLN A 67 -10.94 -21.71 1.09
CA GLN A 67 -12.12 -22.53 0.79
C GLN A 67 -13.41 -21.71 0.70
N GLN A 68 -13.52 -20.62 1.46
CA GLN A 68 -14.70 -19.77 1.51
C GLN A 68 -14.49 -18.43 0.79
N GLY A 69 -13.34 -18.24 0.12
CA GLY A 69 -12.99 -16.98 -0.55
C GLY A 69 -12.61 -15.83 0.40
N ASP A 70 -12.37 -16.14 1.68
CA ASP A 70 -12.03 -15.23 2.77
C ASP A 70 -10.55 -14.81 2.77
N TYR A 71 -10.03 -14.38 1.62
CA TYR A 71 -8.64 -13.95 1.48
C TYR A 71 -8.37 -12.67 2.28
N ALA A 72 -7.31 -12.69 3.07
CA ALA A 72 -6.87 -11.53 3.85
C ALA A 72 -5.38 -11.26 3.60
N TRP A 73 -5.05 -9.98 3.38
CA TRP A 73 -3.69 -9.52 3.11
C TRP A 73 -3.40 -8.23 3.88
N ALA A 74 -2.20 -8.11 4.43
CA ALA A 74 -1.68 -6.84 4.95
C ALA A 74 -0.91 -6.10 3.86
N LEU A 75 -1.23 -4.82 3.64
CA LEU A 75 -0.50 -3.95 2.71
C LEU A 75 0.48 -3.07 3.47
N TRP A 76 1.77 -3.32 3.26
CA TRP A 76 2.87 -2.56 3.83
C TRP A 76 3.27 -1.42 2.91
N ARG A 77 3.37 -0.22 3.45
CA ARG A 77 3.58 1.04 2.72
C ARG A 77 4.77 1.79 3.31
N PRO A 78 5.74 2.27 2.51
CA PRO A 78 6.84 3.06 3.01
C PRO A 78 6.38 4.50 3.28
N TYR A 79 6.69 5.00 4.47
CA TYR A 79 6.52 6.41 4.84
C TYR A 79 7.91 7.00 5.05
N ALA A 80 8.15 8.16 4.46
CA ALA A 80 9.38 8.90 4.68
C ALA A 80 9.11 10.04 5.66
N CYS A 81 9.90 10.07 6.73
CA CYS A 81 10.03 11.23 7.60
C CYS A 81 11.40 11.86 7.33
N CYS A 82 11.48 13.18 7.42
CA CYS A 82 12.77 13.88 7.49
C CYS A 82 12.90 14.53 8.87
N GLU A 83 14.12 14.72 9.34
CA GLU A 83 14.38 15.65 10.45
C GLU A 83 13.87 17.05 10.05
N ARG A 84 13.19 17.77 10.96
CA ARG A 84 12.87 19.18 10.74
C ARG A 84 14.17 19.96 10.69
N ARG A 85 14.69 20.24 9.50
CA ARG A 85 15.85 21.12 9.31
C ARG A 85 15.38 22.49 8.83
N GLY A 86 15.57 23.49 9.68
CA GLY A 86 15.52 24.91 9.33
C GLY A 86 14.12 25.52 9.19
N GLN A 87 13.98 26.73 9.75
CA GLN A 87 12.87 27.63 9.51
C GLN A 87 12.82 28.02 8.03
N VAL A 88 11.66 27.88 7.38
CA VAL A 88 11.39 28.58 6.12
C VAL A 88 11.18 30.04 6.50
N PHE A 89 12.15 30.90 6.22
CA PHE A 89 11.94 32.34 6.29
C PHE A 89 11.03 32.74 5.13
N LEU A 90 9.91 33.38 5.47
CA LEU A 90 8.93 33.95 4.53
C LEU A 90 9.46 35.28 3.99
#